data_AF-A0A2U8XA60-F1
#
_entry.id   AF-A0A2U8XA60-F1
#
_cell.length_a   1.000
_cell.length_b   1.000
_cell.length_c   1.000
_cell.angle_alpha   90.00
_cell.angle_beta   90.00
_cell.angle_gamma   90.00
#
_symmetry.space_group_name_H-M   'P 1'
#
loop_
_entity.id
_entity.type
_entity.pdbx_description
1 polymer ?
#
loop_
_entity_poly.entity_id
_entity_poly.type
_entity_poly.pdbx_seq_one_letter_code
_entity_poly.pdbx_strand_id
1 'polypeptide(L)'
;MYGGLGGTTFVDTKNGNTQIFGTNGDDLFYISKFTGSDTIIGGGGSDILAVSGYTSADATISSGASSTIVDLKNELGGQALISVSGIDVLHFSDGSTLRIG
;
A
#
# COMPACT_ATOMS: atom_id res chain seq x y z
N MET A 1 13.14 0.83 -1.14
CA MET A 1 13.19 1.70 -2.33
C MET A 1 12.92 3.13 -1.87
N TYR A 2 13.50 4.13 -2.51
CA TYR A 2 13.32 5.54 -2.16
C TYR A 2 12.94 6.34 -3.40
N GLY A 3 11.97 7.24 -3.26
CA GLY A 3 11.50 8.17 -4.28
C GLY A 3 12.34 9.44 -4.32
N GLY A 4 12.06 10.25 -5.34
CA GLY A 4 12.60 11.60 -5.47
C GLY A 4 11.65 12.65 -4.87
N LEU A 5 12.03 13.94 -4.97
CA LEU A 5 11.23 15.07 -4.44
C LEU A 5 9.91 15.35 -5.20
N GLY A 6 9.56 14.52 -6.19
CA GLY A 6 8.32 14.63 -6.95
C GLY A 6 7.69 13.26 -7.11
N GLY A 7 6.45 13.23 -7.59
CA GLY A 7 5.65 12.01 -7.68
C GLY A 7 6.40 10.86 -8.37
N THR A 8 6.54 9.78 -7.62
CA THR A 8 7.27 8.56 -7.98
C THR A 8 6.31 7.38 -8.03
N THR A 9 6.49 6.51 -9.01
CA THR A 9 5.78 5.23 -9.06
C THR A 9 6.70 4.10 -8.62
N PHE A 10 6.28 3.35 -7.60
CA PHE A 10 6.92 2.14 -7.14
C PHE A 10 6.11 0.93 -7.59
N VAL A 11 6.82 -0.13 -7.99
CA VAL A 11 6.22 -1.41 -8.37
C VAL A 11 6.94 -2.50 -7.59
N ASP A 12 6.22 -3.17 -6.68
CA ASP A 12 6.73 -4.34 -5.97
C ASP A 12 5.89 -5.59 -6.31
N THR A 13 6.49 -6.48 -7.08
CA THR A 13 5.89 -7.74 -7.51
C THR A 13 6.55 -8.95 -6.86
N LYS A 14 7.57 -8.76 -6.01
CA LYS A 14 8.39 -9.85 -5.48
C LYS A 14 7.94 -10.19 -4.06
N ASN A 15 7.64 -11.47 -3.83
CA ASN A 15 7.34 -11.98 -2.49
C ASN A 15 8.44 -11.64 -1.48
N GLY A 16 8.03 -11.42 -0.23
CA GLY A 16 8.91 -11.04 0.88
C GLY A 16 8.63 -9.62 1.39
N ASN A 17 9.49 -9.16 2.29
CA ASN A 17 9.29 -7.89 3.01
C ASN A 17 10.09 -6.77 2.32
N THR A 18 9.42 -5.66 2.06
CA THR A 18 9.99 -4.48 1.42
C THR A 18 9.71 -3.24 2.25
N GLN A 19 10.67 -2.32 2.29
CA GLN A 19 10.46 -0.96 2.78
C GLN A 19 10.49 0.00 1.59
N ILE A 20 9.47 0.85 1.47
CA ILE A 20 9.32 1.81 0.38
C ILE A 20 9.03 3.20 0.98
N PHE A 21 9.77 4.20 0.51
CA PHE A 21 9.66 5.59 0.97
C PHE A 21 9.44 6.49 -0.25
N GLY A 22 8.30 7.19 -0.32
CA GLY A 22 7.94 8.12 -1.40
C GLY A 22 8.66 9.45 -1.32
N THR A 23 8.71 10.01 -0.11
CA THR A 23 9.30 11.31 0.25
C THR A 23 8.35 12.48 0.03
N ASN A 24 8.59 13.38 -0.92
CA ASN A 24 7.68 14.49 -1.23
C ASN A 24 7.11 14.30 -2.64
N GLY A 25 5.87 14.74 -2.83
CA GLY A 25 5.15 14.65 -4.10
C GLY A 25 4.04 13.62 -4.04
N ASP A 26 3.20 13.57 -5.08
CA ASP A 26 2.08 12.63 -5.15
C ASP A 26 2.58 11.28 -5.67
N ASP A 27 2.79 10.32 -4.78
CA ASP A 27 3.39 9.02 -5.09
C ASP A 27 2.35 7.93 -5.35
N LEU A 28 2.73 6.94 -6.17
CA LEU A 28 1.95 5.73 -6.44
C LEU A 28 2.75 4.49 -6.04
N PHE A 29 2.19 3.70 -5.12
CA PHE A 29 2.74 2.43 -4.68
C PHE A 29 1.90 1.29 -5.23
N TYR A 30 2.41 0.57 -6.22
CA TYR A 30 1.73 -0.59 -6.78
C TYR A 30 2.31 -1.90 -6.23
N ILE A 31 1.50 -2.63 -5.47
CA ILE A 31 1.87 -3.90 -4.83
C ILE A 31 1.05 -5.04 -5.43
N SER A 32 1.72 -6.01 -6.06
CA SER A 32 1.05 -7.14 -6.72
C SER A 32 1.53 -8.52 -6.22
N LYS A 33 2.11 -8.55 -5.03
CA LYS A 33 2.55 -9.79 -4.39
C LYS A 33 1.50 -10.32 -3.41
N PHE A 34 1.54 -11.61 -3.17
CA PHE A 34 0.55 -12.32 -2.35
C PHE A 34 1.09 -12.73 -0.98
N THR A 35 2.34 -12.37 -0.66
CA THR A 35 2.99 -12.69 0.61
C THR A 35 3.96 -11.59 1.03
N GLY A 36 4.11 -11.40 2.34
CA GLY A 36 5.10 -10.50 2.93
C GLY A 36 4.50 -9.50 3.92
N SER A 37 5.40 -8.83 4.63
CA SER A 37 5.09 -7.73 5.54
C SER A 37 5.87 -6.50 5.12
N ASP A 38 5.16 -5.53 4.55
CA ASP A 38 5.76 -4.32 4.00
C ASP A 38 5.60 -3.12 4.91
N THR A 39 6.52 -2.18 4.72
CA THR A 39 6.39 -0.83 5.27
C THR A 39 6.43 0.15 4.12
N ILE A 40 5.38 0.95 3.99
CA ILE A 40 5.28 2.01 2.99
C ILE A 40 5.09 3.34 3.70
N ILE A 41 5.94 4.30 3.39
CA ILE A 41 5.85 5.67 3.88
C ILE A 41 5.70 6.55 2.65
N GLY A 42 4.50 7.08 2.42
CA GLY A 42 4.22 8.01 1.32
C GLY A 42 5.04 9.28 1.50
N GLY A 43 4.80 9.94 2.63
CA GLY A 43 5.54 11.12 3.03
C GLY A 43 4.62 12.34 2.93
N GLY A 44 5.03 13.37 2.19
CA GLY A 44 4.21 14.55 1.96
C GLY A 44 3.68 14.60 0.54
N GLY A 45 2.38 14.77 0.36
CA GLY A 45 1.74 14.72 -0.95
C GLY A 45 0.34 14.12 -0.84
N SER A 46 -0.30 13.86 -1.97
CA SER A 46 -1.48 13.00 -2.08
C SER A 46 -1.08 11.63 -2.60
N ASP A 47 -0.98 10.66 -1.70
CA ASP A 47 -0.33 9.38 -1.99
C ASP A 47 -1.33 8.23 -2.16
N ILE A 48 -1.04 7.34 -3.11
CA ILE A 48 -1.92 6.22 -3.46
C ILE A 48 -1.20 4.89 -3.27
N LEU A 49 -1.80 3.98 -2.52
CA LEU A 49 -1.46 2.56 -2.52
C LEU A 49 -2.43 1.81 -3.44
N ALA A 50 -1.94 1.14 -4.47
CA ALA A 50 -2.72 0.26 -5.34
C ALA A 50 -2.31 -1.19 -5.12
N VAL A 51 -3.29 -2.05 -4.83
CA VAL A 51 -3.07 -3.48 -4.59
C VAL A 51 -3.74 -4.32 -5.67
N SER A 52 -3.01 -5.32 -6.17
CA SER A 52 -3.51 -6.25 -7.20
C SER A 52 -3.78 -7.63 -6.60
N GLY A 53 -4.86 -8.27 -7.05
CA GLY A 53 -5.27 -9.59 -6.58
C GLY A 53 -5.96 -9.59 -5.20
N TYR A 54 -6.36 -8.40 -4.74
CA TYR A 54 -7.14 -8.16 -3.54
C TYR A 54 -8.24 -7.15 -3.84
N THR A 55 -9.45 -7.49 -3.44
CA THR A 55 -10.64 -6.65 -3.46
C THR A 55 -10.80 -5.91 -2.14
N SER A 56 -11.72 -4.95 -2.08
CA SER A 56 -12.06 -4.29 -0.80
C SER A 56 -12.58 -5.26 0.26
N ALA A 57 -13.21 -6.36 -0.15
CA ALA A 57 -13.71 -7.39 0.77
C ALA A 57 -12.59 -8.21 1.42
N ASP A 58 -11.42 -8.28 0.79
CA ASP A 58 -10.25 -8.99 1.30
C ASP A 58 -9.47 -8.17 2.34
N ALA A 59 -9.85 -6.90 2.55
CA ALA A 59 -9.09 -5.93 3.33
C ALA A 59 -9.66 -5.71 4.73
N THR A 60 -8.81 -5.87 5.73
CA THR A 60 -9.07 -5.41 7.10
C THR A 60 -8.14 -4.25 7.42
N ILE A 61 -8.71 -3.10 7.80
CA ILE A 61 -7.98 -1.86 8.04
C ILE A 61 -7.95 -1.55 9.53
N SER A 62 -6.75 -1.32 10.07
CA SER A 62 -6.55 -0.92 11.45
C SER A 62 -5.74 0.38 11.49
N SER A 63 -6.41 1.50 11.69
CA SER A 63 -5.77 2.83 11.80
C SER A 63 -5.24 3.05 13.22
N GLY A 64 -3.93 3.28 13.33
CA GLY A 64 -3.26 3.75 14.55
C GLY A 64 -2.90 5.24 14.46
N ALA A 65 -2.32 5.79 15.53
CA ALA A 65 -1.99 7.22 15.59
C ALA A 65 -0.91 7.67 14.59
N SER A 66 -0.01 6.77 14.17
CA SER A 66 1.14 7.07 13.31
C SER A 66 1.15 6.28 11.99
N SER A 67 0.35 5.23 11.91
CA SER A 67 0.33 4.32 10.78
C SER A 67 -1.00 3.58 10.71
N THR A 68 -1.39 3.21 9.50
CA THR A 68 -2.51 2.32 9.23
C THR A 68 -1.97 0.95 8.82
N ILE A 69 -2.53 -0.11 9.36
CA ILE A 69 -2.25 -1.48 8.91
C ILE A 69 -3.34 -1.89 7.92
N VAL A 70 -2.91 -2.35 6.76
CA VAL A 70 -3.75 -2.96 5.71
C VAL A 70 -3.43 -4.46 5.71
N ASP A 71 -4.32 -5.27 6.28
CA ASP A 71 -4.23 -6.74 6.27
C ASP A 71 -5.11 -7.28 5.13
N LEU A 72 -4.47 -7.88 4.12
CA LEU A 72 -5.11 -8.37 2.90
C LEU A 72 -5.08 -9.89 2.89
N LYS A 73 -6.25 -10.53 2.83
CA LYS A 73 -6.39 -11.99 2.79
C LYS A 73 -7.39 -12.38 1.72
N ASN A 74 -6.92 -12.99 0.64
CA ASN A 74 -7.81 -13.48 -0.40
C ASN A 74 -8.16 -14.97 -0.20
N GLU A 75 -9.22 -15.41 -0.86
CA GLU A 75 -9.72 -16.79 -0.78
C GLU A 75 -8.75 -17.84 -1.35
N LEU A 76 -7.74 -17.39 -2.12
CA LEU A 76 -6.70 -18.26 -2.70
C LEU A 76 -5.54 -18.52 -1.72
N GLY A 77 -5.63 -18.01 -0.49
CA GLY A 77 -4.61 -18.19 0.56
C GLY A 77 -3.45 -17.19 0.48
N GLY A 78 -3.55 -16.16 -0.37
CA GLY A 78 -2.62 -15.05 -0.39
C GLY A 78 -2.85 -14.13 0.80
N GLN A 79 -1.80 -13.82 1.54
CA GLN A 79 -1.84 -12.91 2.69
C GLN A 79 -0.70 -11.90 2.63
N ALA A 80 -1.05 -10.61 2.59
CA ALA A 80 -0.11 -9.50 2.64
C ALA A 80 -0.47 -8.57 3.80
N LEU A 81 0.53 -8.18 4.59
CA LEU A 81 0.37 -7.22 5.67
C LEU A 81 1.16 -5.97 5.34
N ILE A 82 0.50 -4.83 5.17
CA ILE A 82 1.15 -3.59 4.76
C ILE A 82 0.95 -2.55 5.86
N SER A 83 2.05 -2.13 6.48
CA SER A 83 2.05 -0.97 7.36
C SER A 83 2.27 0.27 6.51
N VAL A 84 1.30 1.17 6.49
CA VAL A 84 1.36 2.43 5.74
C VAL A 84 1.38 3.64 6.65
N SER A 85 2.08 4.69 6.24
CA SER A 85 1.99 6.03 6.82
C SER A 85 2.06 7.07 5.71
N GLY A 86 1.29 8.15 5.82
CA GLY A 86 1.18 9.16 4.77
C GLY A 86 0.63 8.62 3.45
N ILE A 87 -0.29 7.64 3.49
CA ILE A 87 -1.04 7.20 2.30
C ILE A 87 -2.47 7.71 2.43
N ASP A 88 -2.98 8.39 1.41
CA ASP A 88 -4.33 8.95 1.42
C ASP A 88 -5.36 7.93 0.98
N VAL A 89 -5.07 7.21 -0.11
CA VAL A 89 -6.07 6.37 -0.79
C VAL A 89 -5.50 4.99 -1.09
N LEU A 90 -6.29 3.96 -0.81
CA LEU A 90 -6.07 2.59 -1.21
C LEU A 90 -6.98 2.25 -2.40
N HIS A 91 -6.39 1.78 -3.50
CA HIS A 91 -7.08 1.28 -4.69
C HIS A 91 -7.01 -0.25 -4.73
N PHE A 92 -8.15 -0.89 -4.94
CA PHE A 92 -8.28 -2.35 -5.00
C PHE A 92 -8.51 -2.83 -6.44
N SER A 93 -8.33 -4.13 -6.69
CA SER A 93 -8.49 -4.71 -8.03
C SER A 93 -9.94 -4.77 -8.53
N ASP A 94 -10.93 -4.62 -7.64
CA ASP A 94 -12.35 -4.49 -7.99
C ASP A 94 -12.73 -3.05 -8.44
N GLY A 95 -11.76 -2.12 -8.47
CA GLY A 95 -11.96 -0.72 -8.82
C GLY A 95 -12.49 0.13 -7.66
N SER A 96 -12.73 -0.46 -6.49
CA SER A 96 -13.10 0.30 -5.30
C SER A 96 -11.90 1.05 -4.72
N THR A 97 -12.21 2.11 -4.00
CA THR A 97 -11.21 2.96 -3.34
C THR A 97 -11.59 3.17 -1.89
N LEU A 98 -10.60 3.19 -1.00
CA LEU A 98 -10.78 3.52 0.41
C LEU A 98 -9.84 4.64 0.81
N ARG A 99 -10.38 5.71 1.42
CA ARG A 99 -9.57 6.76 2.01
C ARG A 99 -9.08 6.33 3.39
N ILE A 100 -7.77 6.39 3.62
CA ILE A 100 -7.09 5.91 4.84
C ILE A 100 -6.15 6.94 5.48
N GLY A 101 -6.13 8.17 4.94
CA GLY A 101 -5.37 9.32 5.41
C GLY A 101 -6.14 10.64 5.34
#